data_AF-A0A101ERU1-F1
#
_entry.id   AF-A0A101ERU1-F1
#
_cell.length_a   1.000
_cell.length_b   1.000
_cell.length_c   1.000
_cell.angle_alpha   90.00
_cell.angle_beta   90.00
_cell.angle_gamma   90.00
#
_symmetry.space_group_name_H-M   'P 1'
#
loop_
_entity.id
_entity.type
_entity.pdbx_description
1 polymer ?
#
loop_
_entity_poly.entity_id
_entity_poly.type
_entity_poly.pdbx_seq_one_letter_code
_entity_poly.pdbx_strand_id
1 'polypeptide(L)'
;MRSEGHIVQKIAPVLIKGRYLSNQDYVETKKLYEALLRTPGETRVVSKEVLAQGLAEGVKIGLFGLGRLGENGPMCDHFKKEVQVRLDEGEIVVSSELCSKISSSKEDAYKPTVQKETDQRISEDVAELKQEKKPERAYKSVHLKLNVPFGKVSEVVRTINYLQSRFSSINLQIDVKATGGSLDKDEYENRVKEALMQSNVKIEEEETEPW
;
A
#
# COMPACT_ATOMS: atom_id res chain seq x y z
N MET A 1 10.47 -9.17 42.04
CA MET A 1 11.27 -9.32 40.81
C MET A 1 10.61 -10.35 39.90
N ARG A 2 9.70 -9.92 39.03
CA ARG A 2 9.19 -10.67 37.87
C ARG A 2 8.66 -9.64 36.86
N SER A 3 9.48 -9.25 35.90
CA SER A 3 9.08 -8.44 34.76
C SER A 3 8.66 -9.39 33.64
N GLU A 4 7.35 -9.56 33.46
CA GLU A 4 6.79 -10.28 32.32
C GLU A 4 7.10 -9.48 31.05
N GLY A 5 7.82 -10.10 30.11
CA GLY A 5 8.18 -9.50 28.84
C GLY A 5 6.94 -9.31 27.98
N HIS A 6 6.50 -8.07 27.81
CA HIS A 6 5.43 -7.72 26.88
C HIS A 6 5.81 -8.15 25.46
N ILE A 7 5.13 -9.18 24.95
CA ILE A 7 5.22 -9.61 23.54
C ILE A 7 4.62 -8.49 22.70
N VAL A 8 5.39 -7.93 21.76
CA VAL A 8 4.88 -6.95 20.79
C VAL A 8 3.90 -7.67 19.87
N GLN A 9 2.61 -7.36 20.00
CA GLN A 9 1.55 -8.15 19.35
C GLN A 9 1.39 -7.85 17.85
N LYS A 10 1.89 -6.69 17.37
CA LYS A 10 1.85 -6.26 15.96
C LYS A 10 2.85 -5.15 15.70
N ILE A 11 3.41 -5.09 14.49
CA ILE A 11 4.17 -3.94 13.97
C ILE A 11 3.34 -3.26 12.87
N ALA A 12 3.15 -1.95 12.98
CA ALA A 12 2.39 -1.20 11.98
C ALA A 12 3.18 -1.11 10.67
N PRO A 13 2.59 -1.47 9.51
CA PRO A 13 3.26 -1.38 8.21
C PRO A 13 3.81 0.01 7.88
N VAL A 14 3.13 1.07 8.34
CA VAL A 14 3.56 2.47 8.16
C VAL A 14 4.90 2.75 8.85
N LEU A 15 5.15 2.14 10.01
CA LEU A 15 6.43 2.28 10.72
C LEU A 15 7.58 1.66 9.91
N ILE A 16 7.32 0.49 9.31
CA ILE A 16 8.28 -0.20 8.45
C ILE A 16 8.64 0.67 7.25
N LYS A 17 7.64 1.23 6.57
CA LYS A 17 7.86 2.17 5.45
C LYS A 17 8.68 3.39 5.89
N GLY A 18 8.25 4.06 6.96
CA GLY A 18 8.85 5.30 7.44
C GLY A 18 10.28 5.16 7.94
N ARG A 19 10.68 4.00 8.47
CA ARG A 19 12.05 3.78 8.95
C ARG A 19 12.99 3.18 7.93
N TYR A 20 12.50 2.24 7.12
CA TYR A 20 13.36 1.41 6.29
C TYR A 20 13.22 1.67 4.78
N LEU A 21 12.25 2.46 4.33
CA LEU A 21 12.06 2.77 2.91
C LEU A 21 12.04 4.28 2.59
N SER A 22 12.19 5.16 3.59
CA SER A 22 12.14 6.61 3.37
C SER A 22 13.29 7.15 2.51
N ASN A 23 14.47 6.52 2.56
CA ASN A 23 15.68 6.99 1.89
C ASN A 23 16.28 5.96 0.90
N GLN A 24 15.59 4.85 0.66
CA GLN A 24 16.09 3.77 -0.19
C GLN A 24 14.95 3.08 -0.91
N ASP A 25 15.20 2.64 -2.15
CA ASP A 25 14.18 2.05 -3.00
C ASP A 25 13.83 0.61 -2.61
N TYR A 26 14.70 -0.09 -1.89
CA TYR A 26 14.44 -1.42 -1.36
C TYR A 26 15.29 -1.73 -0.13
N VAL A 27 14.90 -2.76 0.61
CA VAL A 27 15.64 -3.30 1.75
C VAL A 27 15.47 -4.81 1.86
N GLU A 28 16.53 -5.53 2.16
CA GLU A 28 16.43 -6.97 2.43
C GLU A 28 15.68 -7.23 3.74
N THR A 29 14.71 -8.12 3.67
CA THR A 29 13.86 -8.51 4.79
C THR A 29 14.66 -9.09 5.97
N LYS A 30 15.71 -9.85 5.68
CA LYS A 30 16.67 -10.38 6.67
C LYS A 30 17.41 -9.26 7.40
N LYS A 31 17.93 -8.26 6.68
CA LYS A 31 18.61 -7.10 7.27
C LYS A 31 17.67 -6.24 8.11
N LEU A 32 16.41 -6.12 7.68
CA LEU A 32 15.37 -5.43 8.42
C LEU A 32 15.07 -6.13 9.76
N TYR A 33 14.98 -7.46 9.74
CA TYR A 33 14.85 -8.26 10.97
C TYR A 33 16.06 -8.07 11.91
N GLU A 34 17.28 -8.14 11.39
CA GLU A 34 18.50 -7.93 12.17
C GLU A 34 18.59 -6.51 12.78
N ALA A 35 18.15 -5.48 12.06
CA ALA A 35 18.11 -4.11 12.55
C ALA A 35 17.11 -3.94 13.72
N LEU A 36 15.94 -4.57 13.64
CA LEU A 36 14.95 -4.58 14.72
C LEU A 36 15.45 -5.29 15.98
N LEU A 37 16.39 -6.24 15.86
CA LEU A 37 17.01 -6.91 17.01
C LEU A 37 18.11 -6.08 17.68
N ARG A 38 18.71 -5.12 16.98
CA ARG A 38 19.89 -4.35 17.43
C ARG A 38 19.57 -2.98 18.02
N THR A 39 18.36 -2.46 17.83
CA THR A 39 18.01 -1.09 18.20
C THR A 39 17.63 -1.00 19.70
N PRO A 40 18.39 -0.29 20.55
CA PRO A 40 18.07 -0.16 21.98
C PRO A 40 16.82 0.72 22.19
N GLY A 41 15.86 0.27 22.99
CA GLY A 41 14.69 1.07 23.40
C GLY A 41 13.36 0.68 22.75
N GLU A 42 13.35 -0.18 21.72
CA GLU A 42 12.13 -0.84 21.27
C GLU A 42 11.97 -2.18 21.97
N THR A 43 10.78 -2.39 22.52
CA THR A 43 10.34 -3.56 23.26
C THR A 43 10.96 -4.86 22.72
N ARG A 44 11.75 -5.50 23.59
CA ARG A 44 12.45 -6.76 23.38
C ARG A 44 11.62 -7.75 22.55
N VAL A 45 12.10 -8.00 21.33
CA VAL A 45 11.69 -9.07 20.39
C VAL A 45 10.45 -8.77 19.55
N VAL A 46 10.64 -8.06 18.42
CA VAL A 46 9.77 -8.27 17.24
C VAL A 46 10.09 -9.67 16.73
N SER A 47 9.18 -10.63 16.91
CA SER A 47 9.41 -11.99 16.44
C SER A 47 9.46 -12.04 14.91
N LYS A 48 10.05 -13.10 14.37
CA LYS A 48 10.12 -13.36 12.92
C LYS A 48 8.71 -13.30 12.32
N GLU A 49 7.73 -13.85 13.03
CA GLU A 49 6.32 -13.92 12.65
C GLU A 49 5.64 -12.55 12.67
N VAL A 50 5.86 -11.75 13.72
CA VAL A 50 5.27 -10.41 13.84
C VAL A 50 5.76 -9.50 12.72
N LEU A 51 7.06 -9.57 12.38
CA LEU A 51 7.60 -8.85 11.25
C LEU A 51 7.01 -9.34 9.93
N ALA A 52 6.98 -10.66 9.71
CA ALA A 52 6.42 -11.25 8.50
C ALA A 52 4.95 -10.85 8.29
N GLN A 53 4.16 -10.79 9.36
CA GLN A 53 2.77 -10.33 9.32
C GLN A 53 2.66 -8.84 8.95
N GLY A 54 3.45 -7.97 9.58
CA GLY A 54 3.45 -6.54 9.25
C GLY A 54 3.90 -6.25 7.82
N LEU A 55 4.87 -7.01 7.32
CA LEU A 55 5.29 -6.94 5.91
C LEU A 55 4.18 -7.44 4.97
N ALA A 56 3.56 -8.58 5.26
CA ALA A 56 2.45 -9.10 4.45
C ALA A 56 1.26 -8.14 4.42
N GLU A 57 0.93 -7.52 5.56
CA GLU A 57 -0.11 -6.50 5.66
C GLU A 57 0.25 -5.26 4.83
N GLY A 58 1.49 -4.77 4.93
CA GLY A 58 2.00 -3.65 4.13
C GLY A 58 1.95 -3.89 2.62
N VAL A 59 2.26 -5.10 2.18
CA VAL A 59 2.16 -5.52 0.77
C VAL A 59 0.70 -5.61 0.33
N LYS A 60 -0.18 -6.15 1.18
CA LYS A 60 -1.62 -6.25 0.91
C LYS A 60 -2.26 -4.88 0.72
N ILE A 61 -1.93 -3.91 1.56
CA ILE A 61 -2.46 -2.53 1.46
C ILE A 61 -1.67 -1.65 0.47
N GLY A 62 -0.58 -2.15 -0.09
CA GLY A 62 0.20 -1.47 -1.13
C GLY A 62 1.09 -0.33 -0.63
N LEU A 63 1.49 -0.31 0.65
CA LEU A 63 2.46 0.66 1.17
C LEU A 63 3.85 0.46 0.56
N PHE A 64 4.17 -0.78 0.23
CA PHE A 64 5.40 -1.24 -0.42
C PHE A 64 5.12 -2.61 -1.08
N GLY A 65 6.00 -3.06 -1.95
CA GLY A 65 5.98 -4.38 -2.55
C GLY A 65 6.94 -5.37 -1.88
N LEU A 66 6.80 -6.65 -2.24
CA LEU A 66 7.72 -7.72 -1.89
C LEU A 66 8.28 -8.32 -3.19
N GLY A 67 9.55 -8.67 -3.20
CA GLY A 67 10.14 -9.40 -4.31
C GLY A 67 11.53 -9.89 -3.97
N ARG A 68 12.39 -10.03 -4.98
CA ARG A 68 13.76 -10.51 -4.80
C ARG A 68 14.81 -9.61 -5.42
N LEU A 69 15.99 -9.62 -4.80
CA LEU A 69 17.19 -9.04 -5.38
C LEU A 69 17.78 -10.04 -6.39
N GLY A 70 17.70 -9.71 -7.68
CA GLY A 70 18.34 -10.48 -8.75
C GLY A 70 19.66 -9.86 -9.20
N GLU A 71 20.34 -10.52 -10.14
CA GLU A 71 21.62 -10.03 -10.70
C GLU A 71 21.50 -8.65 -11.37
N ASN A 72 20.33 -8.35 -11.92
CA ASN A 72 20.03 -7.07 -12.58
C ASN A 72 19.36 -6.03 -11.65
N GLY A 73 19.37 -6.26 -10.34
CA GLY A 73 18.80 -5.35 -9.34
C GLY A 73 17.47 -5.81 -8.74
N PRO A 74 16.77 -4.92 -8.01
CA PRO A 74 15.57 -5.25 -7.26
C PRO A 74 14.38 -5.56 -8.19
N MET A 75 13.73 -6.70 -7.98
CA MET A 75 12.48 -7.08 -8.64
C MET A 75 11.31 -6.98 -7.66
N CYS A 76 10.15 -6.56 -8.17
CA CYS A 76 8.91 -6.59 -7.41
C CYS A 76 8.00 -7.70 -7.95
N ASP A 77 7.76 -8.72 -7.13
CA ASP A 77 6.95 -9.89 -7.49
C ASP A 77 5.53 -9.79 -6.92
N HIS A 78 5.36 -9.02 -5.84
CA HIS A 78 4.11 -8.88 -5.12
C HIS A 78 3.81 -7.45 -4.68
N PHE A 79 2.62 -6.97 -5.05
CA PHE A 79 2.11 -5.65 -4.68
C PHE A 79 0.58 -5.68 -4.65
N LYS A 80 -0.05 -5.10 -3.62
CA LYS A 80 -1.50 -5.08 -3.41
C LYS A 80 -2.16 -6.47 -3.48
N LYS A 81 -1.47 -7.51 -3.00
CA LYS A 81 -1.99 -8.88 -2.90
C LYS A 81 -1.57 -9.54 -1.59
N GLU A 82 -2.31 -10.56 -1.18
CA GLU A 82 -1.93 -11.38 -0.04
C GLU A 82 -0.68 -12.20 -0.36
N VAL A 83 0.26 -12.22 0.59
CA VAL A 83 1.55 -12.89 0.46
C VAL A 83 1.97 -13.55 1.75
N GLN A 84 2.82 -14.55 1.62
CA GLN A 84 3.56 -15.11 2.74
C GLN A 84 5.00 -14.61 2.67
N VAL A 85 5.43 -13.90 3.70
CA VAL A 85 6.78 -13.37 3.83
C VAL A 85 7.65 -14.42 4.52
N ARG A 86 8.79 -14.78 3.91
CA ARG A 86 9.62 -15.89 4.41
C ARG A 86 10.83 -15.39 5.21
N LEU A 87 11.26 -14.15 4.94
CA LEU A 87 12.48 -13.53 5.46
C LEU A 87 13.73 -14.34 5.08
N ASP A 88 13.72 -14.87 3.85
CA ASP A 88 14.81 -15.67 3.28
C ASP A 88 15.87 -14.76 2.61
N GLU A 89 17.03 -15.32 2.31
CA GLU A 89 18.10 -14.59 1.62
C GLU A 89 17.67 -14.11 0.23
N GLY A 90 17.95 -12.84 -0.05
CA GLY A 90 17.54 -12.18 -1.29
C GLY A 90 16.07 -11.76 -1.35
N GLU A 91 15.23 -12.03 -0.34
CA GLU A 91 13.88 -11.48 -0.25
C GLU A 91 13.94 -10.00 0.19
N ILE A 92 13.34 -9.11 -0.62
CA ILE A 92 13.38 -7.67 -0.42
C ILE A 92 11.98 -7.07 -0.29
N VAL A 93 11.90 -6.01 0.52
CA VAL A 93 10.79 -5.06 0.51
C VAL A 93 11.15 -3.94 -0.44
N VAL A 94 10.24 -3.57 -1.36
CA VAL A 94 10.48 -2.61 -2.44
C VAL A 94 9.54 -1.42 -2.29
N SER A 95 10.01 -0.20 -2.50
CA SER A 95 9.18 1.00 -2.44
C SER A 95 7.98 0.90 -3.39
N SER A 96 6.85 1.51 -3.01
CA SER A 96 5.64 1.53 -3.85
C SER A 96 5.91 2.16 -5.22
N GLU A 97 6.80 3.15 -5.24
CA GLU A 97 7.21 3.92 -6.41
C GLU A 97 8.05 3.04 -7.34
N LEU A 98 9.05 2.33 -6.82
CA LEU A 98 9.88 1.43 -7.61
C LEU A 98 9.09 0.21 -8.09
N CYS A 99 8.23 -0.36 -7.23
CA CYS A 99 7.41 -1.51 -7.62
C CYS A 99 6.43 -1.16 -8.75
N SER A 100 5.84 0.04 -8.71
CA SER A 100 4.97 0.54 -9.79
C SER A 100 5.75 0.76 -11.09
N LYS A 101 6.98 1.30 -11.01
CA LYS A 101 7.87 1.50 -12.16
C LYS A 101 8.30 0.17 -12.80
N ILE A 102 8.67 -0.83 -11.99
CA ILE A 102 9.06 -2.17 -12.46
C ILE A 102 7.87 -2.88 -13.13
N SER A 103 6.65 -2.70 -12.62
CA SER A 103 5.46 -3.28 -13.26
C SER A 103 5.11 -2.61 -14.59
N SER A 104 5.40 -1.32 -14.75
CA SER A 104 5.18 -0.59 -16.01
C SER A 104 6.30 -0.79 -17.04
N SER A 105 7.49 -1.23 -16.64
CA SER A 105 8.62 -1.47 -17.55
C SER A 105 8.72 -2.90 -18.07
N LYS A 106 7.86 -3.83 -17.63
CA LYS A 106 7.80 -5.22 -18.13
C LYS A 106 7.05 -5.37 -19.47
N GLU A 107 6.63 -4.28 -20.11
CA GLU A 107 6.08 -4.32 -21.48
C GLU A 107 7.15 -4.31 -22.59
N ASP A 108 8.43 -4.05 -22.28
CA ASP A 108 9.51 -4.18 -23.25
C ASP A 108 10.72 -4.91 -22.65
N ALA A 109 11.15 -5.99 -23.32
CA ALA A 109 12.35 -6.81 -23.05
C ALA A 109 12.22 -7.97 -22.04
N TYR A 110 11.64 -9.08 -22.48
CA TYR A 110 12.32 -10.38 -22.37
C TYR A 110 11.85 -11.35 -23.46
N LYS A 111 12.62 -11.42 -24.55
CA LYS A 111 12.75 -12.66 -25.33
C LYS A 111 13.60 -13.61 -24.48
N PRO A 112 13.12 -14.77 -24.02
CA PRO A 112 14.03 -15.82 -23.60
C PRO A 112 14.62 -16.43 -24.87
N THR A 113 15.87 -16.11 -25.18
CA THR A 113 16.66 -16.90 -26.13
C THR A 113 16.83 -18.29 -25.54
N VAL A 114 16.19 -19.23 -26.22
CA VAL A 114 16.30 -20.67 -26.05
C VAL A 114 17.76 -21.09 -26.18
N GLN A 115 18.29 -21.79 -25.18
CA GLN A 115 19.24 -22.87 -25.42
C GLN A 115 18.73 -24.12 -24.69
N LYS A 116 18.01 -24.94 -25.45
CA LYS A 116 18.22 -26.39 -25.47
C LYS A 116 17.62 -26.93 -26.75
N GLU A 117 18.50 -27.47 -27.58
CA GLU A 117 18.16 -28.42 -28.62
C GLU A 117 17.18 -29.45 -28.05
N THR A 118 16.06 -29.67 -28.72
CA THR A 118 15.77 -30.97 -29.36
C THR A 118 14.58 -30.79 -30.29
N ASP A 119 14.73 -31.45 -31.41
CA ASP A 119 14.01 -31.43 -32.66
C ASP A 119 12.58 -32.03 -32.55
N GLN A 120 11.78 -31.69 -33.56
CA GLN A 120 10.57 -32.38 -34.08
C GLN A 120 9.18 -32.07 -33.50
N ARG A 121 8.48 -31.20 -34.27
CA ARG A 121 7.16 -31.39 -34.94
C ARG A 121 6.15 -32.30 -34.20
N ILE A 122 4.94 -31.84 -33.92
CA ILE A 122 3.82 -31.80 -34.90
C ILE A 122 2.75 -30.82 -34.40
N SER A 123 2.10 -30.22 -35.39
CA SER A 123 1.00 -29.27 -35.39
C SER A 123 -0.30 -29.77 -34.74
N GLU A 124 -1.12 -28.77 -34.40
CA GLU A 124 -2.58 -28.80 -34.20
C GLU A 124 -3.12 -29.25 -32.83
N ASP A 125 -4.04 -28.40 -32.34
CA ASP A 125 -4.89 -28.51 -31.14
C ASP A 125 -4.12 -28.41 -29.81
N VAL A 126 -4.21 -27.35 -28.99
CA VAL A 126 -5.40 -26.71 -28.45
C VAL A 126 -5.00 -25.30 -27.99
N ALA A 127 -5.38 -24.26 -28.72
CA ALA A 127 -5.40 -22.88 -28.21
C ALA A 127 -6.83 -22.34 -28.24
N GLU A 128 -7.76 -23.19 -27.78
CA GLU A 128 -9.11 -22.78 -27.48
C GLU A 128 -9.15 -22.18 -26.07
N LEU A 129 -9.26 -20.85 -26.05
CA LEU A 129 -10.01 -20.05 -25.07
C LEU A 129 -9.63 -20.19 -23.59
N LYS A 130 -8.72 -19.33 -23.15
CA LYS A 130 -8.91 -18.57 -21.89
C LYS A 130 -9.03 -17.08 -22.17
N GLN A 131 -10.04 -16.72 -22.97
CA GLN A 131 -10.68 -15.42 -22.78
C GLN A 131 -11.42 -15.50 -21.44
N GLU A 132 -10.81 -14.99 -20.37
CA GLU A 132 -11.59 -14.59 -19.21
C GLU A 132 -12.61 -13.56 -19.70
N LYS A 133 -13.86 -14.00 -19.86
CA LYS A 133 -14.99 -13.14 -20.19
C LYS A 133 -15.03 -12.01 -19.17
N LYS A 134 -14.55 -10.83 -19.57
CA LYS A 134 -14.87 -9.59 -18.87
C LYS A 134 -16.40 -9.53 -18.78
N PRO A 135 -16.99 -9.37 -17.58
CA PRO A 135 -18.44 -9.23 -17.45
C PRO A 135 -18.90 -8.12 -18.39
N GLU A 136 -19.82 -8.45 -19.28
CA GLU A 136 -20.30 -7.62 -20.40
C GLU A 136 -20.91 -6.28 -19.94
N ARG A 137 -21.10 -6.12 -18.63
CA ARG A 137 -21.70 -4.96 -17.96
C ARG A 137 -20.95 -4.56 -16.68
N ALA A 138 -19.63 -4.41 -16.73
CA ALA A 138 -18.84 -3.91 -15.59
C ALA A 138 -18.19 -2.55 -15.87
N TYR A 139 -18.21 -1.68 -14.86
CA TYR A 139 -17.55 -0.37 -14.91
C TYR A 139 -16.06 -0.52 -14.58
N LYS A 140 -15.19 -0.03 -15.48
CA LYS A 140 -13.74 0.01 -15.24
C LYS A 140 -13.34 1.16 -14.30
N SER A 141 -14.12 2.23 -14.26
CA SER A 141 -13.91 3.39 -13.41
C SER A 141 -15.26 4.01 -13.01
N VAL A 142 -15.29 4.66 -11.85
CA VAL A 142 -16.45 5.36 -11.31
C VAL A 142 -15.97 6.71 -10.79
N HIS A 143 -16.56 7.79 -11.29
CA HIS A 143 -16.32 9.16 -10.82
C HIS A 143 -17.66 9.76 -10.38
N LEU A 144 -17.71 10.24 -9.14
CA LEU A 144 -18.93 10.73 -8.51
C LEU A 144 -18.67 12.10 -7.88
N LYS A 145 -19.43 13.11 -8.30
CA LYS A 145 -19.52 14.40 -7.60
C LYS A 145 -20.86 14.43 -6.86
N LEU A 146 -20.81 14.42 -5.54
CA LEU A 146 -21.99 14.23 -4.70
C LEU A 146 -22.34 15.54 -3.98
N ASN A 147 -23.61 15.93 -4.03
CA ASN A 147 -24.17 16.94 -3.13
C ASN A 147 -24.89 16.22 -1.99
N VAL A 148 -24.31 16.24 -0.80
CA VAL A 148 -24.70 15.36 0.31
C VAL A 148 -25.23 16.22 1.47
N PRO A 149 -26.46 16.00 1.94
CA PRO A 149 -26.94 16.63 3.15
C PRO A 149 -26.08 16.21 4.36
N PHE A 150 -25.82 17.13 5.28
CA PHE A 150 -24.93 16.91 6.43
C PHE A 150 -25.26 15.63 7.23
N GLY A 151 -26.55 15.34 7.45
CA GLY A 151 -26.99 14.13 8.17
C GLY A 151 -26.85 12.80 7.40
N LYS A 152 -26.46 12.83 6.13
CA LYS A 152 -26.38 11.65 5.24
C LYS A 152 -24.95 11.25 4.85
N VAL A 153 -23.94 11.95 5.35
CA VAL A 153 -22.53 11.65 5.07
C VAL A 153 -22.17 10.20 5.41
N SER A 154 -22.76 9.62 6.46
CA SER A 154 -22.53 8.23 6.85
C SER A 154 -22.98 7.21 5.78
N GLU A 155 -24.00 7.50 4.98
CA GLU A 155 -24.44 6.65 3.85
C GLU A 155 -23.43 6.69 2.71
N VAL A 156 -22.82 7.85 2.46
CA VAL A 156 -21.77 8.03 1.47
C VAL A 156 -20.52 7.24 1.86
N VAL A 157 -20.10 7.32 3.13
CA VAL A 157 -18.97 6.54 3.64
C VAL A 157 -19.19 5.04 3.45
N ARG A 158 -20.40 4.52 3.72
CA ARG A 158 -20.74 3.10 3.47
C ARG A 158 -20.58 2.73 1.99
N THR A 159 -21.01 3.61 1.09
CA THR A 159 -20.92 3.40 -0.36
C THR A 159 -19.47 3.45 -0.84
N ILE A 160 -18.66 4.37 -0.32
CA ILE A 160 -17.22 4.44 -0.59
C ILE A 160 -16.54 3.15 -0.15
N ASN A 161 -16.85 2.62 1.03
CA ASN A 161 -16.31 1.34 1.50
C ASN A 161 -16.66 0.17 0.56
N TYR A 162 -17.88 0.16 0.03
CA TYR A 162 -18.26 -0.82 -0.99
C TYR A 162 -17.43 -0.65 -2.27
N LEU A 163 -17.22 0.58 -2.74
CA LEU A 163 -16.35 0.84 -3.89
C LEU A 163 -14.91 0.40 -3.60
N GLN A 164 -14.37 0.61 -2.40
CA GLN A 164 -13.02 0.14 -2.04
C GLN A 164 -12.88 -1.38 -2.13
N SER A 165 -13.97 -2.14 -1.91
CA SER A 165 -13.97 -3.59 -2.08
C SER A 165 -13.87 -4.06 -3.54
N ARG A 166 -14.13 -3.17 -4.51
CA ARG A 166 -14.20 -3.49 -5.95
C ARG A 166 -13.16 -2.75 -6.80
N PHE A 167 -12.67 -1.60 -6.34
CA PHE A 167 -11.71 -0.75 -7.05
C PHE A 167 -10.38 -0.70 -6.30
N SER A 168 -9.28 -0.86 -7.03
CA SER A 168 -7.90 -0.95 -6.49
C SER A 168 -7.31 0.40 -6.04
N SER A 169 -8.01 1.49 -6.34
CA SER A 169 -7.67 2.86 -5.97
C SER A 169 -8.95 3.68 -5.87
N ILE A 170 -9.05 4.49 -4.82
CA ILE A 170 -10.05 5.54 -4.67
C ILE A 170 -9.33 6.80 -4.23
N ASN A 171 -9.52 7.87 -4.98
CA ASN A 171 -9.18 9.22 -4.55
C ASN A 171 -10.46 9.86 -4.02
N LEU A 172 -10.44 10.27 -2.75
CA LEU A 172 -11.54 10.95 -2.10
C LEU A 172 -11.14 12.41 -1.84
N GLN A 173 -11.86 13.33 -2.44
CA GLN A 173 -11.75 14.76 -2.18
C GLN A 173 -13.04 15.23 -1.50
N ILE A 174 -12.90 15.93 -0.38
CA ILE A 174 -14.01 16.47 0.39
C ILE A 174 -13.87 17.99 0.41
N ASP A 175 -14.90 18.67 -0.06
CA ASP A 175 -15.04 20.12 0.02
C ASP A 175 -15.99 20.43 1.19
N VAL A 176 -15.53 21.27 2.13
CA VAL A 176 -16.29 21.69 3.32
C VAL A 176 -16.45 23.20 3.30
N LYS A 177 -17.69 23.65 3.12
CA LYS A 177 -18.08 25.05 3.21
C LYS A 177 -18.98 25.27 4.43
N ALA A 178 -18.51 26.07 5.39
CA ALA A 178 -19.29 26.48 6.55
C ALA A 178 -19.68 27.96 6.42
N THR A 179 -20.98 28.26 6.53
CA THR A 179 -21.51 29.64 6.47
C THR A 179 -22.59 29.83 7.55
N GLY A 180 -22.88 31.08 7.91
CA GLY A 180 -23.92 31.39 8.91
C GLY A 180 -23.49 31.15 10.36
N GLY A 181 -22.19 31.11 10.62
CA GLY A 181 -21.59 31.04 11.96
C GLY A 181 -20.25 31.77 11.99
N SER A 182 -19.58 31.75 13.14
CA SER A 182 -18.25 32.31 13.31
C SER A 182 -17.36 31.35 14.11
N LEU A 183 -16.07 31.45 13.89
CA LEU A 183 -15.02 30.75 14.61
C LEU A 183 -13.87 31.74 14.74
N ASP A 184 -13.30 31.90 15.94
CA ASP A 184 -12.10 32.72 16.06
C ASP A 184 -10.90 32.03 15.41
N LYS A 185 -9.89 32.82 15.06
CA LYS A 185 -8.71 32.32 14.34
C LYS A 185 -7.95 31.26 15.15
N ASP A 186 -7.82 31.44 16.46
CA ASP A 186 -7.09 30.52 17.32
C ASP A 186 -7.86 29.21 17.49
N GLU A 187 -9.20 29.25 17.58
CA GLU A 187 -10.04 28.05 17.57
C GLU A 187 -9.94 27.30 16.24
N TYR A 188 -9.90 27.99 15.11
CA TYR A 188 -9.70 27.35 13.81
C TYR A 188 -8.34 26.65 13.73
N GLU A 189 -7.27 27.33 14.10
CA GLU A 189 -5.92 26.76 14.07
C GLU A 189 -5.79 25.58 15.05
N ASN A 190 -6.15 25.78 16.32
CA ASN A 190 -5.89 24.81 17.38
C ASN A 190 -6.90 23.65 17.43
N ARG A 191 -8.14 23.83 16.93
CA ARG A 191 -9.14 22.75 16.95
C ARG A 191 -9.36 22.11 15.59
N VAL A 192 -9.44 22.91 14.52
CA VAL A 192 -9.77 22.39 13.19
C VAL A 192 -8.50 21.90 12.49
N LYS A 193 -7.49 22.75 12.31
CA LYS A 193 -6.26 22.36 11.62
C LYS A 193 -5.51 21.27 12.37
N GLU A 194 -5.35 21.40 13.68
CA GLU A 194 -4.68 20.37 14.47
C GLU A 194 -5.37 19.00 14.37
N ALA A 195 -6.71 18.95 14.45
CA ALA A 195 -7.44 17.68 14.36
C ALA A 195 -7.27 17.01 12.97
N LEU A 196 -7.28 17.79 11.89
CA LEU A 196 -7.02 17.30 10.54
C LEU A 196 -5.59 16.79 10.40
N MET A 197 -4.61 17.53 10.91
CA MET A 197 -3.20 17.13 10.93
C MET A 197 -2.97 15.82 11.71
N GLN A 198 -3.55 15.70 12.91
CA GLN A 198 -3.47 14.49 13.74
C GLN A 198 -4.12 13.28 13.05
N SER A 199 -5.11 13.53 12.19
CA SER A 199 -5.78 12.50 11.39
C SER A 199 -5.06 12.22 10.07
N ASN A 200 -3.87 12.79 9.83
CA ASN A 200 -3.13 12.70 8.58
C ASN A 200 -3.93 13.18 7.34
N VAL A 201 -4.92 14.06 7.54
CA VAL A 201 -5.70 14.68 6.47
C VAL A 201 -4.97 15.94 6.02
N LYS A 202 -4.56 15.98 4.75
CA LYS A 202 -3.92 17.14 4.14
C LYS A 202 -4.99 18.12 3.66
N ILE A 203 -4.85 19.39 4.04
CA ILE A 203 -5.60 20.49 3.45
C ILE A 203 -4.93 20.81 2.10
N GLU A 204 -5.63 20.58 0.99
CA GLU A 204 -5.13 20.90 -0.36
C GLU A 204 -5.38 22.35 -0.73
N GLU A 205 -6.49 22.92 -0.27
CA GLU A 205 -6.92 24.29 -0.52
C GLU A 205 -7.60 24.84 0.75
N GLU A 206 -7.31 26.10 1.08
CA GLU A 206 -7.85 26.79 2.25
C GLU A 206 -8.22 28.21 1.85
N GLU A 207 -9.48 28.58 2.06
CA GLU A 207 -9.98 29.95 1.90
C GLU A 207 -10.74 30.33 3.17
N THR A 208 -10.28 31.37 3.86
CA THR A 208 -10.93 31.92 5.05
C THR A 208 -11.30 33.37 4.80
N GLU A 209 -12.56 33.72 5.03
CA GLU A 209 -13.02 35.11 4.99
C GLU A 209 -13.06 35.64 6.43
N PRO A 210 -12.16 36.56 6.82
CA PRO A 210 -12.24 37.21 8.13
C PRO A 210 -13.48 38.11 8.20
N TRP A 211 -13.98 38.31 9.41
CA TRP A 211 -15.02 39.32 9.70
C TRP A 211 -14.52 40.75 9.45
#